data_AF-A0A2V4HN65-F1
#
_entry.id   AF-A0A2V4HN65-F1
#
_cell.length_a   1.000
_cell.length_b   1.000
_cell.length_c   1.000
_cell.angle_alpha   90.00
_cell.angle_beta   90.00
_cell.angle_gamma   90.00
#
_symmetry.space_group_name_H-M   'P 1'
#
loop_
_entity.id
_entity.type
_entity.pdbx_description
1 polymer ?
#
loop_
_entity_poly.entity_id
_entity_poly.type
_entity_poly.pdbx_seq_one_letter_code
_entity_poly.pdbx_strand_id
1 'polypeptide(L)'
;MFISASCVDPQFGQPVIDARTSIKQPANMVKITGHFKGTEATFSIYFPPKAQWRGRFYQSVYPMSNGEIPEATLAFANEDGAYTVATGHTTGYRADAAAAKLARALAQDYYQAPGRQIYGYITGGSGGSYQTIAAMENSQGVWDGAVPFVIGTPTSIPVNFFVRAFARVVLADKAAQIQDAMMPGGSGDPYSGLDATEQAILREVTAMGVPLKGWTTPSYLLGLDDAQGLMGFADTVQALDPEYTHDFWRRPGYLGTEHSRLGDIFRSARVSMKTSLSVEASTPQVLHLEHVPERTSVTDLAYTLLDSAGSSLGSVKGVLDPSRKTFTIDPQSLIQVGDAVTRAAMLEIDNSASLALTAYHRYQVPSERDFHVWDQFRRSDGTAIYPQRPLLVGPVIGDGASGGGQFTGRFAGRMIVIGNLLDLDAFPWDGDWYAQRVKTALGPRFENNFRLWYNENANHADGSVIISGKSNDVVLVSYVGILQQALRDLSHWVEAGKPPSPTTRYNIANGQVEIARAGALRGGIQASVDLTTAGKKVVHVRSGEPVTLTGKISLPANVGKVVAVEWSATSEGPFARSGLKHLPDGDFQVRKVVRYTTPGTYYPVLRVTTQRQGNAQTPFALVRNLDRLRVVVQ
;
A
#
# COMPACT_ATOMS: atom_id res chain seq x y z
N MET A 1 -12.84 21.06 -10.01
CA MET A 1 -13.98 21.95 -9.69
C MET A 1 -13.92 22.24 -8.20
N PHE A 2 -13.80 23.48 -7.77
CA PHE A 2 -13.77 23.77 -6.32
C PHE A 2 -15.18 23.62 -5.71
N ILE A 3 -15.31 22.84 -4.64
CA ILE A 3 -16.60 22.53 -4.01
C ILE A 3 -16.74 23.27 -2.66
N SER A 4 -17.66 24.21 -2.57
CA SER A 4 -18.03 24.83 -1.29
C SER A 4 -19.18 24.08 -0.61
N ALA A 5 -19.44 24.42 0.66
CA ALA A 5 -20.60 23.93 1.41
C ALA A 5 -21.95 24.22 0.73
N SER A 6 -22.07 25.35 0.01
CA SER A 6 -23.30 25.77 -0.68
C SER A 6 -23.35 25.38 -2.16
N CYS A 7 -22.23 24.91 -2.72
CA CYS A 7 -22.17 24.49 -4.11
C CYS A 7 -23.03 23.24 -4.33
N VAL A 8 -23.86 23.25 -5.37
CA VAL A 8 -24.51 22.04 -5.90
C VAL A 8 -23.69 21.57 -7.09
N ASP A 9 -23.21 20.33 -7.03
CA ASP A 9 -22.44 19.76 -8.13
C ASP A 9 -23.39 19.47 -9.31
N PRO A 10 -23.07 19.86 -10.56
CA PRO A 10 -23.99 19.65 -11.69
C PRO A 10 -24.19 18.17 -12.03
N GLN A 11 -23.22 17.30 -11.74
CA GLN A 11 -23.28 15.87 -12.00
C GLN A 11 -23.90 15.10 -10.83
N PHE A 12 -23.64 15.54 -9.59
CA PHE A 12 -24.09 14.86 -8.36
C PHE A 12 -25.16 15.65 -7.60
N GLY A 13 -25.90 16.53 -8.28
CA GLY A 13 -26.87 17.45 -7.69
C GLY A 13 -28.26 16.87 -7.46
N GLN A 14 -28.54 15.66 -7.96
CA GLN A 14 -29.85 15.01 -7.87
C GLN A 14 -29.74 13.64 -7.18
N PRO A 15 -29.57 13.60 -5.85
CA PRO A 15 -29.57 12.35 -5.10
C PRO A 15 -30.98 11.74 -5.04
N VAL A 16 -31.06 10.42 -5.14
CA VAL A 16 -32.26 9.60 -4.98
C VAL A 16 -32.03 8.64 -3.81
N ILE A 17 -32.97 8.59 -2.86
CA ILE A 17 -32.93 7.62 -1.77
C ILE A 17 -33.61 6.34 -2.25
N ASP A 18 -32.85 5.24 -2.26
CA ASP A 18 -33.34 3.93 -2.72
C ASP A 18 -33.97 3.13 -1.58
N ALA A 19 -33.34 3.14 -0.41
CA ALA A 19 -33.84 2.41 0.74
C ALA A 19 -33.47 3.05 2.07
N ARG A 20 -34.32 2.83 3.06
CA ARG A 20 -34.07 3.12 4.48
C ARG A 20 -34.38 1.87 5.29
N THR A 21 -33.35 1.29 5.90
CA THR A 21 -33.43 0.02 6.62
C THR A 21 -32.86 0.16 8.04
N SER A 22 -33.30 -0.70 8.95
CA SER A 22 -32.71 -0.82 10.28
C SER A 22 -31.72 -1.98 10.30
N ILE A 23 -30.53 -1.75 10.84
CA ILE A 23 -29.53 -2.79 11.07
C ILE A 23 -29.32 -2.95 12.58
N LYS A 24 -29.05 -4.18 13.03
CA LYS A 24 -28.90 -4.51 14.47
C LYS A 24 -27.44 -4.63 14.90
N GLN A 25 -26.54 -4.89 13.96
CA GLN A 25 -25.10 -5.01 14.20
C GLN A 25 -24.37 -3.91 13.43
N PRO A 26 -23.33 -3.29 14.01
CA PRO A 26 -22.81 -3.51 15.38
C PRO A 26 -23.63 -2.78 16.47
N ALA A 27 -24.63 -2.00 16.07
CA ALA A 27 -25.59 -1.35 16.94
C ALA A 27 -26.93 -1.20 16.19
N ASN A 28 -27.99 -0.79 16.90
CA ASN A 28 -29.26 -0.44 16.28
C ASN A 28 -29.13 0.86 15.47
N MET A 29 -28.73 0.74 14.21
CA MET A 29 -28.51 1.87 13.30
C MET A 29 -29.59 1.94 12.22
N VAL A 30 -29.72 3.12 11.60
CA VAL A 30 -30.49 3.30 10.37
C VAL A 30 -29.53 3.40 9.20
N LYS A 31 -29.62 2.48 8.23
CA LYS A 31 -28.90 2.51 6.96
C LYS A 31 -29.79 3.18 5.91
N ILE A 32 -29.26 4.20 5.24
CA ILE A 32 -29.87 4.84 4.07
C ILE A 32 -28.95 4.55 2.89
N THR A 33 -29.50 4.01 1.80
CA THR A 33 -28.79 3.83 0.53
C THR A 33 -29.45 4.67 -0.55
N GLY A 34 -28.67 5.06 -1.54
CA GLY A 34 -29.15 5.82 -2.68
C GLY A 34 -28.12 5.93 -3.79
N HIS A 35 -28.48 6.66 -4.83
CA HIS A 35 -27.63 6.95 -5.98
C HIS A 35 -27.81 8.39 -6.46
N PHE A 36 -26.87 8.87 -7.28
CA PHE A 36 -27.01 10.14 -7.98
C PHE A 36 -27.57 9.91 -9.39
N LYS A 37 -28.73 10.52 -9.68
CA LYS A 37 -29.45 10.31 -10.94
C LYS A 37 -28.56 10.63 -12.15
N GLY A 38 -28.55 9.72 -13.13
CA GLY A 38 -27.75 9.89 -14.35
C GLY A 38 -26.27 9.51 -14.19
N THR A 39 -25.93 8.83 -13.09
CA THR A 39 -24.58 8.33 -12.82
C THR A 39 -24.66 6.92 -12.21
N GLU A 40 -23.55 6.20 -12.23
CA GLU A 40 -23.39 4.92 -11.49
C GLU A 40 -23.05 5.13 -10.00
N ALA A 41 -22.81 6.38 -9.59
CA ALA A 41 -22.34 6.69 -8.24
C ALA A 41 -23.45 6.44 -7.20
N THR A 42 -23.13 5.61 -6.22
CA THR A 42 -24.00 5.27 -5.08
C THR A 42 -23.50 5.88 -3.79
N PHE A 43 -24.37 5.97 -2.78
CA PHE A 43 -24.01 6.37 -1.42
C PHE A 43 -24.71 5.51 -0.37
N SER A 44 -24.04 5.32 0.76
CA SER A 44 -24.57 4.70 1.96
C SER A 44 -24.30 5.57 3.17
N ILE A 45 -25.32 5.75 4.02
CA ILE A 45 -25.25 6.55 5.25
C ILE A 45 -25.76 5.69 6.40
N TYR A 46 -25.01 5.64 7.50
CA TYR A 46 -25.37 4.85 8.68
C TYR A 46 -25.49 5.75 9.90
N PHE A 47 -26.71 5.94 10.38
CA PHE A 47 -26.99 6.72 11.58
C PHE A 47 -26.97 5.85 12.84
N PRO A 48 -26.02 6.06 13.78
CA PRO A 48 -26.06 5.43 15.09
C PRO A 48 -27.26 5.89 15.92
N PRO A 49 -27.59 5.18 17.01
CA PRO A 49 -28.60 5.61 17.96
C PRO A 49 -28.42 7.08 18.37
N LYS A 50 -29.53 7.82 18.50
CA LYS A 50 -29.53 9.25 18.86
C LYS A 50 -28.75 9.55 20.14
N ALA A 51 -28.83 8.67 21.15
CA ALA A 51 -28.10 8.82 22.40
C ALA A 51 -26.57 8.71 22.25
N GLN A 52 -26.11 8.06 21.18
CA GLN A 52 -24.69 7.83 20.92
C GLN A 52 -24.07 8.94 20.06
N TRP A 53 -24.85 9.59 19.18
CA TRP A 53 -24.35 10.59 18.25
C TRP A 53 -23.88 11.88 18.95
N ARG A 54 -22.67 12.34 18.61
CA ARG A 54 -22.00 13.50 19.23
C ARG A 54 -21.88 14.72 18.32
N GLY A 55 -22.52 14.71 17.15
CA GLY A 55 -22.48 15.85 16.23
C GLY A 55 -21.36 15.78 15.20
N ARG A 56 -20.94 14.57 14.81
CA ARG A 56 -19.88 14.37 13.82
C ARG A 56 -20.18 13.24 12.84
N PHE A 57 -19.41 13.16 11.76
CA PHE A 57 -19.39 12.02 10.85
C PHE A 57 -18.01 11.64 10.33
N TYR A 58 -17.87 10.37 9.96
CA TYR A 58 -16.70 9.83 9.28
C TYR A 58 -17.06 9.36 7.88
N GLN A 59 -16.28 9.75 6.88
CA GLN A 59 -16.44 9.31 5.51
C GLN A 59 -15.22 8.53 5.05
N SER A 60 -15.42 7.28 4.69
CA SER A 60 -14.37 6.43 4.11
C SER A 60 -14.50 6.45 2.58
N VAL A 61 -13.39 6.67 1.89
CA VAL A 61 -13.36 6.77 0.42
C VAL A 61 -12.32 5.83 -0.18
N TYR A 62 -12.66 5.23 -1.32
CA TYR A 62 -11.76 4.43 -2.12
C TYR A 62 -12.28 4.33 -3.57
N PRO A 63 -11.43 4.39 -4.62
CA PRO A 63 -11.90 4.44 -6.02
C PRO A 63 -12.73 3.22 -6.44
N MET A 64 -12.40 2.05 -5.88
CA MET A 64 -13.08 0.77 -6.17
C MET A 64 -14.12 0.39 -5.12
N SER A 65 -14.49 1.33 -4.23
CA SER A 65 -15.54 1.08 -3.23
C SER A 65 -16.87 0.78 -3.91
N ASN A 66 -17.66 -0.11 -3.31
CA ASN A 66 -19.06 -0.36 -3.67
C ASN A 66 -20.03 0.37 -2.72
N GLY A 67 -19.53 1.21 -1.81
CA GLY A 67 -20.34 1.96 -0.85
C GLY A 67 -20.72 1.18 0.41
N GLU A 68 -20.15 -0.01 0.63
CA GLU A 68 -20.32 -0.76 1.88
C GLU A 68 -19.24 -0.41 2.91
N ILE A 69 -19.62 -0.45 4.18
CA ILE A 69 -18.72 -0.13 5.30
C ILE A 69 -18.56 -1.38 6.17
N PRO A 70 -17.33 -1.84 6.45
CA PRO A 70 -17.09 -2.98 7.33
C PRO A 70 -17.72 -2.77 8.72
N GLU A 71 -18.25 -3.85 9.30
CA GLU A 71 -18.91 -3.81 10.61
C GLU A 71 -18.00 -3.23 11.71
N ALA A 72 -16.71 -3.59 11.71
CA ALA A 72 -15.74 -3.06 12.67
C ALA A 72 -15.56 -1.52 12.57
N THR A 73 -15.65 -0.97 11.36
CA THR A 73 -15.59 0.48 11.12
C THR A 73 -16.87 1.17 11.61
N LEU A 74 -18.04 0.56 11.39
CA LEU A 74 -19.32 1.04 11.95
C LEU A 74 -19.29 1.02 13.48
N ALA A 75 -18.71 -0.03 14.08
CA ALA A 75 -18.64 -0.21 15.52
C ALA A 75 -17.75 0.88 16.16
N PHE A 76 -16.60 1.15 15.54
CA PHE A 76 -15.71 2.24 15.94
C PHE A 76 -16.41 3.61 15.85
N ALA A 77 -17.04 3.90 14.71
CA ALA A 77 -17.72 5.17 14.50
C ALA A 77 -18.85 5.38 15.51
N ASN A 78 -19.63 4.33 15.78
CA ASN A 78 -20.64 4.34 16.82
C ASN A 78 -20.03 4.63 18.20
N GLU A 79 -18.96 3.94 18.61
CA GLU A 79 -18.30 4.22 19.90
C GLU A 79 -17.84 5.68 19.98
N ASP A 80 -17.33 6.25 18.88
CA ASP A 80 -16.88 7.65 18.84
C ASP A 80 -18.01 8.68 18.65
N GLY A 81 -19.26 8.24 18.47
CA GLY A 81 -20.42 9.10 18.30
C GLY A 81 -20.52 9.75 16.91
N ALA A 82 -19.98 9.10 15.89
CA ALA A 82 -20.04 9.51 14.49
C ALA A 82 -21.09 8.70 13.72
N TYR A 83 -21.86 9.35 12.85
CA TYR A 83 -22.48 8.63 11.73
C TYR A 83 -21.44 8.38 10.63
N THR A 84 -21.68 7.41 9.76
CA THR A 84 -20.74 7.11 8.68
C THR A 84 -21.34 7.35 7.30
N VAL A 85 -20.48 7.75 6.37
CA VAL A 85 -20.81 7.96 4.96
C VAL A 85 -19.83 7.16 4.12
N ALA A 86 -20.33 6.50 3.08
CA ALA A 86 -19.50 5.90 2.04
C ALA A 86 -20.15 6.12 0.69
N THR A 87 -19.31 6.10 -0.33
CA THR A 87 -19.68 6.19 -1.75
C THR A 87 -19.24 4.92 -2.46
N GLY A 88 -19.99 4.56 -3.50
CA GLY A 88 -19.67 3.43 -4.37
C GLY A 88 -19.59 3.87 -5.82
N HIS A 89 -18.73 3.22 -6.59
CA HIS A 89 -18.54 3.51 -8.02
C HIS A 89 -18.16 4.97 -8.31
N THR A 90 -17.27 5.53 -7.48
CA THR A 90 -16.83 6.92 -7.57
C THR A 90 -15.31 7.03 -7.71
N THR A 91 -14.86 7.93 -8.58
CA THR A 91 -13.47 8.40 -8.63
C THR A 91 -13.40 9.89 -8.26
N GLY A 92 -12.25 10.32 -7.74
CA GLY A 92 -12.08 11.69 -7.24
C GLY A 92 -12.96 12.05 -6.05
N TYR A 93 -13.12 13.35 -5.76
CA TYR A 93 -13.74 13.85 -4.52
C TYR A 93 -15.16 14.42 -4.68
N ARG A 94 -15.66 14.60 -5.91
CA ARG A 94 -16.90 15.38 -6.16
C ARG A 94 -18.15 14.66 -5.68
N ALA A 95 -18.27 13.36 -6.00
CA ALA A 95 -19.35 12.53 -5.51
C ALA A 95 -19.30 12.38 -3.98
N ASP A 96 -18.10 12.22 -3.42
CA ASP A 96 -17.87 12.19 -1.97
C ASP A 96 -18.38 13.45 -1.29
N ALA A 97 -18.10 14.62 -1.86
CA ALA A 97 -18.56 15.89 -1.34
C ALA A 97 -20.09 16.02 -1.41
N ALA A 98 -20.71 15.57 -2.50
CA ALA A 98 -22.16 15.57 -2.64
C ALA A 98 -22.83 14.66 -1.59
N ALA A 99 -22.30 13.45 -1.39
CA ALA A 99 -22.78 12.51 -0.37
C ALA A 99 -22.61 13.07 1.05
N ALA A 100 -21.48 13.71 1.35
CA ALA A 100 -21.23 14.35 2.64
C ALA A 100 -22.27 15.45 2.95
N LYS A 101 -22.56 16.32 1.98
CA LYS A 101 -23.55 17.40 2.10
C LYS A 101 -24.96 16.84 2.29
N LEU A 102 -25.34 15.84 1.50
CA LEU A 102 -26.63 15.14 1.65
C LEU A 102 -26.76 14.50 3.03
N ALA A 103 -25.73 13.78 3.47
CA ALA A 103 -25.73 13.10 4.77
C ALA A 103 -25.87 14.09 5.92
N ARG A 104 -25.24 15.27 5.83
CA ARG A 104 -25.39 16.35 6.81
C ARG A 104 -26.83 16.85 6.89
N ALA A 105 -27.49 17.07 5.75
CA ALA A 105 -28.89 17.48 5.71
C ALA A 105 -29.81 16.41 6.34
N LEU A 106 -29.65 15.15 5.92
CA LEU A 106 -30.44 14.03 6.45
C LEU A 106 -30.21 13.81 7.96
N ALA A 107 -28.99 14.03 8.44
CA ALA A 107 -28.67 13.91 9.87
C ALA A 107 -29.34 15.01 10.70
N GLN A 108 -29.42 16.25 10.21
CA GLN A 108 -30.12 17.34 10.90
C GLN A 108 -31.60 16.99 11.14
N ASP A 109 -32.25 16.43 10.11
CA ASP A 109 -33.63 15.98 10.20
C ASP A 109 -33.78 14.75 11.11
N TYR A 110 -32.96 13.71 10.89
CA TYR A 110 -33.02 12.45 11.64
C TYR A 110 -32.80 12.64 13.14
N TYR A 111 -31.81 13.43 13.53
CA TYR A 111 -31.49 13.69 14.93
C TYR A 111 -32.31 14.84 15.53
N GLN A 112 -33.15 15.54 14.75
CA GLN A 112 -33.91 16.72 15.16
C GLN A 112 -32.98 17.79 15.75
N ALA A 113 -31.90 18.10 15.02
CA ALA A 113 -30.85 19.02 15.43
C ALA A 113 -30.63 20.12 14.38
N PRO A 114 -31.68 20.89 14.00
CA PRO A 114 -31.56 21.93 12.98
C PRO A 114 -30.53 22.99 13.41
N GLY A 115 -29.67 23.39 12.47
CA GLY A 115 -28.63 24.40 12.73
C GLY A 115 -27.48 23.94 13.63
N ARG A 116 -27.51 22.72 14.18
CA ARG A 116 -26.37 22.18 14.92
C ARG A 116 -25.19 22.01 13.97
N GLN A 117 -24.01 22.47 14.38
CA GLN A 117 -22.76 22.19 13.68
C GLN A 117 -22.52 20.67 13.65
N ILE A 118 -22.32 20.13 12.45
CA ILE A 118 -21.97 18.72 12.25
C ILE A 118 -20.58 18.67 11.62
N TYR A 119 -19.60 18.23 12.42
CA TYR A 119 -18.22 18.10 11.98
C TYR A 119 -18.02 16.89 11.05
N GLY A 120 -17.25 17.06 9.99
CA GLY A 120 -17.00 16.02 8.99
C GLY A 120 -15.53 15.65 8.86
N TYR A 121 -15.22 14.35 8.83
CA TYR A 121 -13.86 13.86 8.62
C TYR A 121 -13.81 12.85 7.49
N ILE A 122 -12.88 13.04 6.56
CA ILE A 122 -12.66 12.14 5.42
C ILE A 122 -11.39 11.32 5.61
N THR A 123 -11.43 10.04 5.25
CA THR A 123 -10.31 9.11 5.37
C THR A 123 -10.26 8.16 4.19
N GLY A 124 -9.05 7.81 3.74
CA GLY A 124 -8.85 6.94 2.60
C GLY A 124 -7.40 6.52 2.48
N GLY A 125 -7.20 5.24 2.14
CA GLY A 125 -5.90 4.60 2.00
C GLY A 125 -5.55 4.34 0.53
N SER A 126 -4.26 4.32 0.15
CA SER A 126 -3.83 3.97 -1.21
C SER A 126 -4.54 4.84 -2.26
N GLY A 127 -5.29 4.27 -3.21
CA GLY A 127 -6.14 5.06 -4.14
C GLY A 127 -7.08 6.06 -3.44
N GLY A 128 -7.59 5.72 -2.25
CA GLY A 128 -8.40 6.61 -1.42
C GLY A 128 -7.63 7.78 -0.80
N SER A 129 -6.29 7.69 -0.70
CA SER A 129 -5.47 8.82 -0.24
C SER A 129 -5.46 9.95 -1.27
N TYR A 130 -5.46 9.61 -2.57
CA TYR A 130 -5.59 10.58 -3.67
C TYR A 130 -6.91 11.34 -3.57
N GLN A 131 -8.02 10.62 -3.36
CA GLN A 131 -9.35 11.23 -3.17
C GLN A 131 -9.38 12.10 -1.90
N THR A 132 -8.83 11.61 -0.79
CA THR A 132 -8.82 12.30 0.50
C THR A 132 -8.03 13.62 0.44
N ILE A 133 -6.84 13.59 -0.18
CA ILE A 133 -6.02 14.80 -0.35
C ILE A 133 -6.71 15.78 -1.31
N ALA A 134 -7.19 15.28 -2.45
CA ALA A 134 -7.89 16.13 -3.42
C ALA A 134 -9.15 16.76 -2.83
N ALA A 135 -9.91 16.03 -2.01
CA ALA A 135 -11.06 16.52 -1.28
C ALA A 135 -10.70 17.72 -0.39
N MET A 136 -9.62 17.63 0.38
CA MET A 136 -9.20 18.72 1.28
C MET A 136 -8.64 19.94 0.54
N GLU A 137 -7.94 19.73 -0.59
CA GLU A 137 -7.36 20.84 -1.37
C GLU A 137 -8.36 21.53 -2.30
N ASN A 138 -9.42 20.82 -2.71
CA ASN A 138 -10.40 21.32 -3.69
C ASN A 138 -11.80 21.53 -3.10
N SER A 139 -11.93 21.56 -1.77
CA SER A 139 -13.20 21.88 -1.13
C SER A 139 -13.04 22.79 0.09
N GLN A 140 -14.14 23.44 0.46
CA GLN A 140 -14.24 24.24 1.67
C GLN A 140 -15.61 24.05 2.32
N GLY A 141 -15.61 23.76 3.63
CA GLY A 141 -16.84 23.57 4.42
C GLY A 141 -17.57 22.25 4.17
N VAL A 142 -16.97 21.32 3.41
CA VAL A 142 -17.47 19.95 3.26
C VAL A 142 -16.98 19.09 4.41
N TRP A 143 -15.66 19.04 4.61
CA TRP A 143 -14.98 18.37 5.72
C TRP A 143 -14.15 19.37 6.53
N ASP A 144 -14.02 19.10 7.83
CA ASP A 144 -13.24 19.90 8.78
C ASP A 144 -11.83 19.34 8.99
N GLY A 145 -11.61 18.06 8.65
CA GLY A 145 -10.29 17.48 8.61
C GLY A 145 -10.22 16.14 7.88
N ALA A 146 -9.00 15.65 7.68
CA ALA A 146 -8.74 14.40 6.98
C ALA A 146 -7.67 13.52 7.60
N VAL A 147 -7.78 12.21 7.35
CA VAL A 147 -6.75 11.21 7.67
C VAL A 147 -6.43 10.39 6.41
N PRO A 148 -5.62 10.90 5.46
CA PRO A 148 -5.08 10.05 4.41
C PRO A 148 -4.03 9.11 5.04
N PHE A 149 -4.05 7.84 4.63
CA PHE A 149 -3.08 6.85 5.08
C PHE A 149 -2.56 6.05 3.88
N VAL A 150 -1.42 5.37 4.01
CA VAL A 150 -0.86 4.58 2.90
C VAL A 150 -0.80 5.45 1.63
N ILE A 151 -0.17 6.61 1.79
CA ILE A 151 -0.25 7.72 0.84
C ILE A 151 0.53 7.42 -0.44
N GLY A 152 -0.09 7.67 -1.59
CA GLY A 152 0.60 7.75 -2.88
C GLY A 152 0.86 9.19 -3.34
N THR A 153 1.86 9.35 -4.20
CA THR A 153 2.16 10.58 -4.95
C THR A 153 1.67 10.45 -6.40
N PRO A 154 1.64 11.54 -7.19
CA PRO A 154 1.38 11.46 -8.62
C PRO A 154 2.31 10.53 -9.41
N THR A 155 3.43 10.07 -8.85
CA THR A 155 4.34 9.14 -9.55
C THR A 155 4.18 7.69 -9.12
N SER A 156 3.56 7.42 -7.96
CA SER A 156 3.59 6.11 -7.30
C SER A 156 3.01 4.99 -8.18
N ILE A 157 1.95 5.28 -8.93
CA ILE A 157 1.39 4.36 -9.93
C ILE A 157 1.85 4.82 -11.31
N PRO A 158 2.48 3.99 -12.15
CA PRO A 158 2.77 2.56 -11.95
C PRO A 158 4.15 2.28 -11.31
N VAL A 159 4.93 3.33 -11.02
CA VAL A 159 6.36 3.24 -10.71
C VAL A 159 6.66 2.28 -9.55
N ASN A 160 5.93 2.35 -8.45
CA ASN A 160 6.23 1.56 -7.25
C ASN A 160 6.16 0.06 -7.54
N PHE A 161 5.21 -0.36 -8.39
CA PHE A 161 5.05 -1.75 -8.81
C PHE A 161 6.14 -2.16 -9.80
N PHE A 162 6.42 -1.33 -10.80
CA PHE A 162 7.38 -1.67 -11.84
C PHE A 162 8.83 -1.69 -11.34
N VAL A 163 9.20 -0.81 -10.40
CA VAL A 163 10.52 -0.82 -9.73
C VAL A 163 10.76 -2.14 -8.96
N ARG A 164 9.71 -2.72 -8.40
CA ARG A 164 9.79 -4.04 -7.75
C ARG A 164 9.88 -5.18 -8.76
N ALA A 165 9.14 -5.10 -9.87
CA ALA A 165 9.31 -6.05 -10.98
C ALA A 165 10.72 -5.96 -11.59
N PHE A 166 11.32 -4.75 -11.64
CA PHE A 166 12.71 -4.53 -12.04
C PHE A 166 13.70 -5.23 -11.11
N ALA A 167 13.47 -5.11 -9.79
CA ALA A 167 14.23 -5.86 -8.81
C ALA A 167 14.11 -7.38 -9.04
N ARG A 168 12.92 -7.89 -9.38
CA ARG A 168 12.70 -9.33 -9.68
C ARG A 168 13.57 -9.79 -10.84
N VAL A 169 13.62 -9.04 -11.94
CA VAL A 169 14.39 -9.40 -13.14
C VAL A 169 15.88 -9.65 -12.84
N VAL A 170 16.44 -8.96 -11.84
CA VAL A 170 17.88 -9.00 -11.53
C VAL A 170 18.20 -9.77 -10.25
N LEU A 171 17.37 -9.66 -9.21
CA LEU A 171 17.70 -10.07 -7.84
C LEU A 171 16.92 -11.30 -7.36
N ALA A 172 16.00 -11.86 -8.15
CA ALA A 172 15.20 -13.02 -7.73
C ALA A 172 16.06 -14.20 -7.27
N ASP A 173 17.11 -14.53 -8.02
CA ASP A 173 18.03 -15.63 -7.68
C ASP A 173 18.87 -15.35 -6.42
N LYS A 174 18.96 -14.08 -6.00
CA LYS A 174 19.67 -13.63 -4.80
C LYS A 174 18.74 -13.37 -3.62
N ALA A 175 17.43 -13.51 -3.80
CA ALA A 175 16.43 -13.13 -2.82
C ALA A 175 16.64 -13.81 -1.45
N ALA A 176 17.02 -15.10 -1.43
CA ALA A 176 17.27 -15.83 -0.18
C ALA A 176 18.51 -15.29 0.59
N GLN A 177 19.57 -14.90 -0.13
CA GLN A 177 20.78 -14.33 0.44
C GLN A 177 20.50 -12.93 1.02
N ILE A 178 19.79 -12.09 0.25
CA ILE A 178 19.39 -10.75 0.70
C ILE A 178 18.44 -10.86 1.90
N GLN A 179 17.51 -11.81 1.87
CA GLN A 179 16.61 -12.09 2.99
C GLN A 179 17.38 -12.47 4.25
N ASP A 180 18.34 -13.41 4.18
CA ASP A 180 19.11 -13.79 5.37
C ASP A 180 19.90 -12.61 5.97
N ALA A 181 20.49 -11.76 5.12
CA ALA A 181 21.18 -10.54 5.55
C ALA A 181 20.24 -9.57 6.28
N MET A 182 19.00 -9.44 5.82
CA MET A 182 18.00 -8.50 6.36
C MET A 182 17.14 -9.06 7.50
N MET A 183 17.14 -10.38 7.72
CA MET A 183 16.46 -11.00 8.85
C MET A 183 17.12 -10.61 10.19
N PRO A 184 16.38 -10.63 11.32
CA PRO A 184 16.96 -10.34 12.63
C PRO A 184 18.21 -11.18 12.87
N GLY A 185 19.32 -10.56 13.28
CA GLY A 185 20.57 -11.26 13.54
C GLY A 185 21.36 -11.69 12.30
N GLY A 186 20.92 -11.32 11.08
CA GLY A 186 21.70 -11.40 9.86
C GLY A 186 22.87 -10.40 9.83
N SER A 187 23.62 -10.38 8.73
CA SER A 187 24.78 -9.49 8.57
C SER A 187 24.41 -8.00 8.62
N GLY A 188 23.18 -7.64 8.26
CA GLY A 188 22.76 -6.25 8.03
C GLY A 188 23.32 -5.64 6.74
N ASP A 189 24.10 -6.39 5.97
CA ASP A 189 24.64 -5.98 4.68
C ASP A 189 23.97 -6.79 3.56
N PRO A 190 22.95 -6.23 2.89
CA PRO A 190 22.24 -6.90 1.80
C PRO A 190 23.04 -6.93 0.48
N TYR A 191 24.20 -6.27 0.42
CA TYR A 191 25.04 -6.19 -0.78
C TYR A 191 26.13 -7.26 -0.81
N SER A 192 26.50 -7.80 0.34
CA SER A 192 27.51 -8.85 0.46
C SER A 192 27.17 -10.05 -0.43
N GLY A 193 28.09 -10.42 -1.31
CA GLY A 193 27.95 -11.56 -2.25
C GLY A 193 27.17 -11.26 -3.53
N LEU A 194 26.74 -10.01 -3.74
CA LEU A 194 26.16 -9.54 -5.01
C LEU A 194 27.26 -9.05 -5.95
N ASP A 195 27.10 -9.27 -7.26
CA ASP A 195 27.97 -8.70 -8.28
C ASP A 195 27.75 -7.18 -8.45
N ALA A 196 28.58 -6.51 -9.25
CA ALA A 196 28.51 -5.07 -9.42
C ALA A 196 27.16 -4.58 -10.00
N THR A 197 26.55 -5.35 -10.91
CA THR A 197 25.24 -5.03 -11.49
C THR A 197 24.13 -5.26 -10.47
N GLU A 198 24.11 -6.40 -9.80
CA GLU A 198 23.15 -6.73 -8.75
C GLU A 198 23.18 -5.69 -7.62
N GLN A 199 24.37 -5.28 -7.16
CA GLN A 199 24.51 -4.23 -6.16
C GLN A 199 23.99 -2.87 -6.65
N ALA A 200 24.24 -2.51 -7.92
CA ALA A 200 23.76 -1.26 -8.49
C ALA A 200 22.23 -1.24 -8.53
N ILE A 201 21.60 -2.36 -8.89
CA ILE A 201 20.14 -2.48 -8.94
C ILE A 201 19.53 -2.47 -7.55
N LEU A 202 20.12 -3.16 -6.58
CA LEU A 202 19.66 -3.08 -5.20
C LEU A 202 19.76 -1.64 -4.66
N ARG A 203 20.85 -0.91 -4.99
CA ARG A 203 20.98 0.51 -4.63
C ARG A 203 19.91 1.38 -5.30
N GLU A 204 19.65 1.18 -6.59
CA GLU A 204 18.66 1.94 -7.35
C GLU A 204 17.24 1.76 -6.80
N VAL A 205 16.79 0.52 -6.63
CA VAL A 205 15.42 0.26 -6.15
C VAL A 205 15.25 0.70 -4.69
N THR A 206 16.31 0.61 -3.87
CA THR A 206 16.33 1.18 -2.52
C THR A 206 16.22 2.70 -2.57
N ALA A 207 17.00 3.35 -3.44
CA ALA A 207 16.96 4.80 -3.63
C ALA A 207 15.60 5.30 -4.13
N MET A 208 14.89 4.48 -4.93
CA MET A 208 13.51 4.74 -5.35
C MET A 208 12.48 4.62 -4.23
N GLY A 209 12.81 3.94 -3.13
CA GLY A 209 11.96 3.83 -1.95
C GLY A 209 11.60 2.41 -1.53
N VAL A 210 12.06 1.37 -2.23
CA VAL A 210 11.85 -0.02 -1.79
C VAL A 210 12.54 -0.21 -0.43
N PRO A 211 11.80 -0.47 0.67
CA PRO A 211 12.39 -0.60 2.00
C PRO A 211 13.32 -1.80 2.08
N LEU A 212 14.55 -1.60 2.57
CA LEU A 212 15.50 -2.72 2.76
C LEU A 212 14.92 -3.82 3.67
N LYS A 213 14.16 -3.42 4.70
CA LYS A 213 13.50 -4.37 5.62
C LYS A 213 12.40 -5.19 4.93
N GLY A 214 11.87 -4.73 3.79
CA GLY A 214 10.94 -5.47 2.94
C GLY A 214 11.51 -6.77 2.37
N TRP A 215 12.85 -6.87 2.24
CA TRP A 215 13.52 -8.10 1.80
C TRP A 215 13.43 -9.26 2.80
N THR A 216 12.93 -9.01 4.02
CA THR A 216 12.55 -10.11 4.93
C THR A 216 11.39 -10.96 4.38
N THR A 217 10.66 -10.42 3.39
CA THR A 217 9.51 -11.02 2.71
C THR A 217 9.65 -10.92 1.18
N PRO A 218 10.63 -11.61 0.57
CA PRO A 218 10.98 -11.39 -0.82
C PRO A 218 9.88 -11.83 -1.81
N SER A 219 9.04 -12.83 -1.48
CA SER A 219 7.99 -13.26 -2.40
C SER A 219 6.94 -12.17 -2.65
N TYR A 220 6.52 -11.47 -1.59
CA TYR A 220 5.68 -10.28 -1.73
C TYR A 220 6.44 -9.12 -2.38
N LEU A 221 7.66 -8.81 -1.93
CA LEU A 221 8.45 -7.71 -2.48
C LEU A 221 8.65 -7.84 -4.00
N LEU A 222 8.97 -9.02 -4.48
CA LEU A 222 9.22 -9.28 -5.90
C LEU A 222 7.93 -9.66 -6.67
N GLY A 223 6.79 -9.75 -5.99
CA GLY A 223 5.52 -10.17 -6.59
C GLY A 223 5.59 -11.56 -7.22
N LEU A 224 6.23 -12.52 -6.53
CA LEU A 224 6.33 -13.91 -6.98
C LEU A 224 4.98 -14.65 -6.83
N ASP A 225 4.18 -14.23 -5.86
CA ASP A 225 2.86 -14.80 -5.57
C ASP A 225 1.71 -13.89 -6.09
N ASP A 226 2.03 -12.79 -6.78
CA ASP A 226 1.05 -11.85 -7.35
C ASP A 226 0.55 -12.36 -8.71
N ALA A 227 -0.77 -12.44 -8.90
CA ALA A 227 -1.36 -13.00 -10.11
C ALA A 227 -1.05 -12.18 -11.39
N GLN A 228 -0.67 -10.91 -11.24
CA GLN A 228 -0.27 -10.03 -12.34
C GLN A 228 1.24 -9.74 -12.29
N GLY A 229 2.01 -10.39 -11.43
CA GLY A 229 3.45 -10.18 -11.29
C GLY A 229 3.89 -8.71 -11.16
N LEU A 230 3.08 -7.85 -10.51
CA LEU A 230 3.24 -6.38 -10.39
C LEU A 230 3.01 -5.58 -11.68
N MET A 231 2.39 -6.19 -12.69
CA MET A 231 2.13 -5.64 -14.01
C MET A 231 0.69 -5.16 -14.22
N GLY A 232 -0.10 -5.00 -13.15
CA GLY A 232 -1.53 -4.66 -13.25
C GLY A 232 -1.86 -3.31 -13.93
N PHE A 233 -0.87 -2.45 -14.15
CA PHE A 233 -1.01 -1.20 -14.91
C PHE A 233 -0.37 -1.25 -16.31
N ALA A 234 0.11 -2.42 -16.75
CA ALA A 234 0.78 -2.57 -18.04
C ALA A 234 -0.11 -2.19 -19.22
N ASP A 235 -1.38 -2.62 -19.21
CA ASP A 235 -2.34 -2.30 -20.27
C ASP A 235 -2.63 -0.80 -20.32
N THR A 236 -2.78 -0.15 -19.16
CA THR A 236 -2.97 1.30 -19.07
C THR A 236 -1.76 2.06 -19.62
N VAL A 237 -0.54 1.64 -19.27
CA VAL A 237 0.69 2.27 -19.76
C VAL A 237 0.83 2.07 -21.27
N GLN A 238 0.57 0.87 -21.78
CA GLN A 238 0.62 0.60 -23.22
C GLN A 238 -0.43 1.40 -24.01
N ALA A 239 -1.60 1.64 -23.43
CA ALA A 239 -2.61 2.49 -24.07
C ALA A 239 -2.20 3.97 -24.11
N LEU A 240 -1.52 4.46 -23.06
CA LEU A 240 -1.09 5.87 -22.94
C LEU A 240 0.24 6.14 -23.65
N ASP A 241 1.11 5.15 -23.78
CA ASP A 241 2.45 5.23 -24.36
C ASP A 241 2.77 4.02 -25.26
N PRO A 242 2.04 3.85 -26.38
CA PRO A 242 2.11 2.64 -27.22
C PRO A 242 3.49 2.42 -27.88
N GLU A 243 4.26 3.49 -28.09
CA GLU A 243 5.57 3.42 -28.73
C GLU A 243 6.69 2.99 -27.76
N TYR A 244 6.42 2.90 -26.45
CA TYR A 244 7.47 2.64 -25.46
C TYR A 244 8.18 1.32 -25.70
N THR A 245 7.43 0.23 -25.86
CA THR A 245 8.01 -1.11 -26.07
C THR A 245 8.86 -1.15 -27.33
N HIS A 246 8.38 -0.53 -28.42
CA HIS A 246 9.13 -0.46 -29.67
C HIS A 246 10.45 0.30 -29.48
N ASP A 247 10.41 1.47 -28.86
CA ASP A 247 11.58 2.31 -28.64
C ASP A 247 12.59 1.65 -27.68
N PHE A 248 12.10 1.01 -26.62
CA PHE A 248 12.92 0.33 -25.62
C PHE A 248 13.86 -0.71 -26.24
N TRP A 249 13.36 -1.48 -27.20
CA TRP A 249 14.11 -2.56 -27.84
C TRP A 249 14.90 -2.13 -29.08
N ARG A 250 14.74 -0.90 -29.59
CA ARG A 250 15.32 -0.49 -30.89
C ARG A 250 16.09 0.83 -30.87
N ARG A 251 15.79 1.77 -29.97
CA ARG A 251 16.45 3.08 -29.95
C ARG A 251 17.68 3.07 -29.03
N PRO A 252 18.77 3.78 -29.40
CA PRO A 252 19.91 3.98 -28.51
C PRO A 252 19.52 4.65 -27.19
N GLY A 253 20.23 4.32 -26.11
CA GLY A 253 20.02 4.89 -24.79
C GLY A 253 18.93 4.23 -23.95
N TYR A 254 18.17 3.29 -24.53
CA TYR A 254 17.26 2.42 -23.78
C TYR A 254 17.97 1.13 -23.35
N LEU A 255 17.55 0.59 -22.22
CA LEU A 255 18.17 -0.59 -21.60
C LEU A 255 18.13 -1.82 -22.52
N GLY A 256 17.10 -1.97 -23.36
CA GLY A 256 17.00 -3.06 -24.33
C GLY A 256 18.14 -3.07 -25.36
N THR A 257 18.72 -1.91 -25.69
CA THR A 257 19.83 -1.76 -26.64
C THR A 257 21.17 -1.46 -25.96
N GLU A 258 21.19 -1.30 -24.64
CA GLU A 258 22.38 -0.94 -23.89
C GLU A 258 23.43 -2.07 -23.90
N HIS A 259 24.68 -1.72 -24.22
CA HIS A 259 25.83 -2.63 -24.15
C HIS A 259 26.39 -2.69 -22.73
N SER A 260 25.65 -3.31 -21.82
CA SER A 260 26.03 -3.53 -20.44
C SER A 260 25.56 -4.89 -19.95
N ARG A 261 26.11 -5.33 -18.81
CA ARG A 261 25.67 -6.56 -18.12
C ARG A 261 24.17 -6.54 -17.85
N LEU A 262 23.60 -5.39 -17.48
CA LEU A 262 22.17 -5.24 -17.25
C LEU A 262 21.35 -5.35 -18.55
N GLY A 263 21.82 -4.72 -19.64
CA GLY A 263 21.20 -4.88 -20.96
C GLY A 263 21.23 -6.34 -21.43
N ASP A 264 22.30 -7.08 -21.13
CA ASP A 264 22.41 -8.50 -21.43
C ASP A 264 21.41 -9.35 -20.60
N ILE A 265 21.17 -9.01 -19.33
CA ILE A 265 20.12 -9.65 -18.51
C ILE A 265 18.76 -9.48 -19.19
N PHE A 266 18.41 -8.25 -19.58
CA PHE A 266 17.13 -7.96 -20.22
C PHE A 266 16.97 -8.67 -21.56
N ARG A 267 17.99 -8.62 -22.44
CA ARG A 267 17.93 -9.34 -23.72
C ARG A 267 17.84 -10.85 -23.53
N SER A 268 18.51 -11.41 -22.53
CA SER A 268 18.46 -12.85 -22.23
C SER A 268 17.13 -13.30 -21.62
N ALA A 269 16.43 -12.40 -20.92
CA ALA A 269 15.13 -12.68 -20.31
C ALA A 269 13.95 -12.46 -21.27
N ARG A 270 14.20 -11.86 -22.45
CA ARG A 270 13.19 -11.58 -23.45
C ARG A 270 12.74 -12.87 -24.16
N VAL A 271 11.44 -13.13 -24.11
CA VAL A 271 10.75 -14.15 -24.90
C VAL A 271 10.00 -13.42 -26.02
N SER A 272 10.25 -13.83 -27.26
CA SER A 272 9.58 -13.32 -28.45
C SER A 272 9.67 -14.40 -29.52
N MET A 273 8.70 -15.31 -29.52
CA MET A 273 8.70 -16.47 -30.42
C MET A 273 7.32 -16.73 -31.01
N LYS A 274 7.30 -17.38 -32.17
CA LYS A 274 6.09 -17.95 -32.76
C LYS A 274 6.28 -19.47 -32.81
N THR A 275 5.29 -20.22 -32.35
CA THR A 275 5.29 -21.68 -32.41
C THR A 275 4.07 -22.16 -33.18
N SER A 276 4.26 -23.17 -34.03
CA SER A 276 3.14 -23.91 -34.61
C SER A 276 2.29 -24.55 -33.49
N LEU A 277 0.98 -24.63 -33.71
CA LEU A 277 0.04 -25.26 -32.80
C LEU A 277 -0.87 -26.26 -33.50
N SER A 278 -1.46 -27.17 -32.72
CA SER A 278 -2.63 -27.94 -33.11
C SER A 278 -3.69 -27.89 -32.00
N VAL A 279 -4.95 -27.69 -32.37
CA VAL A 279 -6.08 -27.63 -31.44
C VAL A 279 -6.52 -29.04 -31.04
N GLU A 280 -6.73 -29.29 -29.76
CA GLU A 280 -7.24 -30.58 -29.27
C GLU A 280 -8.69 -30.79 -29.73
N ALA A 281 -8.94 -31.84 -30.50
CA ALA A 281 -10.23 -32.07 -31.17
C ALA A 281 -11.41 -32.24 -30.18
N SER A 282 -11.16 -32.87 -29.03
CA SER A 282 -12.16 -33.06 -27.97
C SER A 282 -12.34 -31.83 -27.08
N THR A 283 -11.41 -30.88 -27.09
CA THR A 283 -11.41 -29.74 -26.17
C THR A 283 -10.69 -28.54 -26.83
N PRO A 284 -11.40 -27.71 -27.63
CA PRO A 284 -10.81 -26.62 -28.40
C PRO A 284 -10.09 -25.53 -27.58
N GLN A 285 -10.22 -25.60 -26.25
CA GLN A 285 -9.51 -24.77 -25.28
C GLN A 285 -8.02 -25.13 -25.15
N VAL A 286 -7.63 -26.36 -25.47
CA VAL A 286 -6.26 -26.87 -25.30
C VAL A 286 -5.54 -26.86 -26.65
N LEU A 287 -4.39 -26.20 -26.67
CA LEU A 287 -3.51 -26.08 -27.83
C LEU A 287 -2.23 -26.87 -27.53
N HIS A 288 -1.86 -27.79 -28.41
CA HIS A 288 -0.55 -28.45 -28.38
C HIS A 288 0.43 -27.62 -29.19
N LEU A 289 1.59 -27.34 -28.60
CA LEU A 289 2.61 -26.46 -29.16
C LEU A 289 3.83 -27.27 -29.61
N GLU A 290 4.40 -26.93 -30.77
CA GLU A 290 5.64 -27.56 -31.25
C GLU A 290 6.83 -27.22 -30.33
N HIS A 291 6.94 -25.93 -29.97
CA HIS A 291 7.97 -25.36 -29.14
C HIS A 291 7.37 -24.52 -28.02
N VAL A 292 8.08 -24.44 -26.91
CA VAL A 292 7.77 -23.57 -25.77
C VAL A 292 9.05 -22.83 -25.37
N PRO A 293 8.96 -21.70 -24.65
CA PRO A 293 10.13 -21.02 -24.14
C PRO A 293 11.01 -21.98 -23.30
N GLU A 294 12.32 -21.99 -23.58
CA GLU A 294 13.27 -22.88 -22.88
C GLU A 294 13.46 -22.53 -21.40
N ARG A 295 13.07 -21.31 -21.01
CA ARG A 295 13.20 -20.78 -19.66
C ARG A 295 11.86 -20.25 -19.20
N THR A 296 11.61 -20.39 -17.90
CA THR A 296 10.49 -19.71 -17.25
C THR A 296 10.66 -18.21 -17.39
N SER A 297 9.61 -17.54 -17.87
CA SER A 297 9.62 -16.09 -18.00
C SER A 297 9.65 -15.41 -16.63
N VAL A 298 10.44 -14.34 -16.53
CA VAL A 298 10.53 -13.50 -15.31
C VAL A 298 9.44 -12.42 -15.24
N THR A 299 8.67 -12.24 -16.31
CA THR A 299 7.51 -11.35 -16.41
C THR A 299 6.37 -12.03 -17.16
N ASP A 300 5.18 -11.46 -17.10
CA ASP A 300 3.99 -12.01 -17.76
C ASP A 300 4.22 -12.18 -19.27
N LEU A 301 3.74 -13.31 -19.80
CA LEU A 301 3.74 -13.62 -21.23
C LEU A 301 2.39 -13.20 -21.82
N ALA A 302 2.45 -12.43 -22.90
CA ALA A 302 1.33 -12.18 -23.79
C ALA A 302 1.24 -13.31 -24.82
N TYR A 303 0.00 -13.65 -25.18
CA TYR A 303 -0.30 -14.71 -26.14
C TYR A 303 -1.22 -14.19 -27.23
N THR A 304 -0.87 -14.43 -28.48
CA THR A 304 -1.68 -14.03 -29.63
C THR A 304 -1.81 -15.19 -30.61
N LEU A 305 -3.06 -15.52 -30.97
CA LEU A 305 -3.33 -16.54 -31.99
C LEU A 305 -3.03 -15.95 -33.36
N LEU A 306 -2.35 -16.71 -34.22
CA LEU A 306 -2.05 -16.31 -35.59
C LEU A 306 -2.57 -17.34 -36.60
N ASP A 307 -2.96 -16.88 -37.79
CA ASP A 307 -3.25 -17.76 -38.93
C ASP A 307 -1.96 -18.31 -39.58
N SER A 308 -2.10 -19.13 -40.62
CA SER A 308 -0.96 -19.72 -41.34
C SER A 308 -0.11 -18.70 -42.12
N ALA A 309 -0.63 -17.50 -42.36
CA ALA A 309 0.11 -16.38 -42.95
C ALA A 309 0.81 -15.51 -41.87
N GLY A 310 0.57 -15.80 -40.58
CA GLY A 310 1.11 -15.07 -39.45
C GLY A 310 0.31 -13.81 -39.07
N SER A 311 -0.91 -13.65 -39.58
CA SER A 311 -1.80 -12.52 -39.24
C SER A 311 -2.45 -12.77 -37.88
N SER A 312 -2.61 -11.71 -37.07
CA SER A 312 -3.25 -11.80 -35.76
C SER A 312 -4.73 -12.15 -35.87
N LEU A 313 -5.13 -13.19 -35.13
CA LEU A 313 -6.50 -13.64 -34.94
C LEU A 313 -7.08 -13.19 -33.59
N GLY A 314 -6.29 -12.53 -32.76
CA GLY A 314 -6.68 -12.01 -31.46
C GLY A 314 -5.76 -12.44 -30.32
N SER A 315 -5.65 -11.59 -29.30
CA SER A 315 -4.95 -11.91 -28.06
C SER A 315 -5.79 -12.83 -27.18
N VAL A 316 -5.14 -13.74 -26.47
CA VAL A 316 -5.77 -14.68 -25.55
C VAL A 316 -5.05 -14.65 -24.20
N LYS A 317 -5.76 -14.88 -23.11
CA LYS A 317 -5.16 -15.28 -21.84
C LYS A 317 -5.31 -16.79 -21.66
N GLY A 318 -4.50 -17.35 -20.76
CA GLY A 318 -4.46 -18.78 -20.54
C GLY A 318 -3.23 -19.21 -19.76
N VAL A 319 -3.08 -20.51 -19.60
CA VAL A 319 -1.97 -21.13 -18.85
C VAL A 319 -1.12 -21.92 -19.82
N LEU A 320 0.16 -21.57 -19.90
CA LEU A 320 1.18 -22.35 -20.59
C LEU A 320 1.72 -23.41 -19.64
N ASP A 321 1.72 -24.67 -20.07
CA ASP A 321 2.44 -25.78 -19.46
C ASP A 321 3.61 -26.18 -20.37
N PRO A 322 4.83 -25.71 -20.07
CA PRO A 322 6.00 -26.03 -20.87
C PRO A 322 6.35 -27.52 -20.86
N SER A 323 6.02 -28.24 -19.77
CA SER A 323 6.35 -29.66 -19.62
C SER A 323 5.53 -30.55 -20.55
N ARG A 324 4.26 -30.19 -20.76
CA ARG A 324 3.34 -30.86 -21.68
C ARG A 324 3.33 -30.24 -23.08
N LYS A 325 4.01 -29.11 -23.26
CA LYS A 325 3.92 -28.25 -24.45
C LYS A 325 2.46 -27.93 -24.79
N THR A 326 1.68 -27.55 -23.79
CA THR A 326 0.27 -27.21 -23.96
C THR A 326 -0.02 -25.80 -23.49
N PHE A 327 -0.92 -25.11 -24.19
CA PHE A 327 -1.51 -23.86 -23.72
C PHE A 327 -3.02 -24.06 -23.57
N THR A 328 -3.55 -23.78 -22.39
CA THR A 328 -4.98 -23.83 -22.12
C THR A 328 -5.53 -22.40 -22.11
N ILE A 329 -6.32 -22.05 -23.13
CA ILE A 329 -6.97 -20.75 -23.25
C ILE A 329 -7.93 -20.57 -22.06
N ASP A 330 -7.97 -19.40 -21.44
CA ASP A 330 -8.97 -19.17 -20.39
C ASP A 330 -10.40 -19.12 -20.99
N PRO A 331 -11.45 -19.54 -20.25
CA PRO A 331 -12.80 -19.60 -20.80
C PRO A 331 -13.34 -18.27 -21.35
N GLN A 332 -12.96 -17.13 -20.77
CA GLN A 332 -13.42 -15.82 -21.24
C GLN A 332 -12.72 -15.43 -22.53
N SER A 333 -11.41 -15.62 -22.65
CA SER A 333 -10.70 -15.38 -23.92
C SER A 333 -11.18 -16.32 -25.02
N LEU A 334 -11.50 -17.59 -24.70
CA LEU A 334 -12.04 -18.53 -25.67
C LEU A 334 -13.37 -18.03 -26.25
N ILE A 335 -14.26 -17.47 -25.42
CA ILE A 335 -15.50 -16.84 -25.88
C ILE A 335 -15.20 -15.62 -26.75
N GLN A 336 -14.20 -14.80 -26.40
CA GLN A 336 -13.84 -13.60 -27.15
C GLN A 336 -13.29 -13.90 -28.54
N VAL A 337 -12.43 -14.92 -28.68
CA VAL A 337 -11.86 -15.30 -29.99
C VAL A 337 -12.77 -16.22 -30.80
N GLY A 338 -13.67 -16.95 -30.15
CA GLY A 338 -14.66 -17.82 -30.80
C GLY A 338 -14.03 -18.77 -31.82
N ASP A 339 -14.62 -18.82 -33.03
CA ASP A 339 -14.18 -19.72 -34.11
C ASP A 339 -12.76 -19.43 -34.62
N ALA A 340 -12.17 -18.28 -34.27
CA ALA A 340 -10.80 -17.96 -34.66
C ALA A 340 -9.79 -18.98 -34.12
N VAL A 341 -10.08 -19.64 -32.99
CA VAL A 341 -9.24 -20.72 -32.44
C VAL A 341 -9.06 -21.87 -33.43
N THR A 342 -10.11 -22.21 -34.20
CA THR A 342 -10.08 -23.32 -35.16
C THR A 342 -9.27 -23.00 -36.42
N ARG A 343 -9.05 -21.71 -36.70
CA ARG A 343 -8.24 -21.21 -37.82
C ARG A 343 -6.80 -20.90 -37.41
N ALA A 344 -6.49 -20.96 -36.12
CA ALA A 344 -5.16 -20.66 -35.62
C ALA A 344 -4.18 -21.76 -36.04
N ALA A 345 -3.04 -21.34 -36.62
CA ALA A 345 -1.95 -22.22 -37.01
C ALA A 345 -0.72 -22.02 -36.12
N MET A 346 -0.60 -20.85 -35.48
CA MET A 346 0.53 -20.52 -34.61
C MET A 346 0.08 -19.75 -33.37
N LEU A 347 0.89 -19.85 -32.32
CA LEU A 347 0.81 -19.02 -31.11
C LEU A 347 2.05 -18.13 -31.06
N GLU A 348 1.85 -16.83 -31.00
CA GLU A 348 2.88 -15.88 -30.61
C GLU A 348 2.95 -15.82 -29.09
N ILE A 349 4.15 -15.97 -28.53
CA ILE A 349 4.46 -15.90 -27.10
C ILE A 349 5.50 -14.80 -26.91
N ASP A 350 5.13 -13.74 -26.20
CA ASP A 350 5.96 -12.53 -26.09
C ASP A 350 5.90 -11.92 -24.68
N ASN A 351 7.05 -11.56 -24.10
CA ASN A 351 7.13 -10.76 -22.85
C ASN A 351 7.82 -9.40 -23.07
N SER A 352 8.06 -8.99 -24.32
CA SER A 352 8.79 -7.78 -24.69
C SER A 352 8.23 -6.54 -24.01
N ALA A 353 6.91 -6.40 -23.96
CA ALA A 353 6.24 -5.27 -23.31
C ALA A 353 6.35 -5.32 -21.78
N SER A 354 5.98 -6.45 -21.17
CA SER A 354 6.02 -6.61 -19.71
C SER A 354 7.44 -6.46 -19.17
N LEU A 355 8.45 -6.99 -19.86
CA LEU A 355 9.85 -6.86 -19.49
C LEU A 355 10.35 -5.42 -19.62
N ALA A 356 10.05 -4.73 -20.73
CA ALA A 356 10.42 -3.33 -20.93
C ALA A 356 9.82 -2.41 -19.84
N LEU A 357 8.57 -2.65 -19.46
CA LEU A 357 7.86 -1.84 -18.46
C LEU A 357 8.48 -1.93 -17.06
N THR A 358 9.19 -3.00 -16.72
CA THR A 358 9.90 -3.07 -15.44
C THR A 358 10.90 -1.90 -15.28
N ALA A 359 11.54 -1.45 -16.36
CA ALA A 359 12.51 -0.36 -16.34
C ALA A 359 11.88 1.04 -16.56
N TYR A 360 10.54 1.16 -16.58
CA TYR A 360 9.85 2.36 -17.06
C TYR A 360 10.17 3.63 -16.24
N HIS A 361 10.46 3.48 -14.94
CA HIS A 361 10.78 4.59 -14.03
C HIS A 361 11.99 5.42 -14.47
N ARG A 362 12.94 4.81 -15.19
CA ARG A 362 14.12 5.48 -15.76
C ARG A 362 13.78 6.45 -16.89
N TYR A 363 12.64 6.27 -17.55
CA TYR A 363 12.17 7.06 -18.70
C TYR A 363 10.95 7.95 -18.37
N GLN A 364 10.63 8.04 -17.07
CA GLN A 364 9.48 8.77 -16.51
C GLN A 364 9.94 9.81 -15.47
N VAL A 365 11.12 10.41 -15.70
CA VAL A 365 11.74 11.35 -14.75
C VAL A 365 10.88 12.62 -14.67
N PRO A 366 10.30 12.97 -13.49
CA PRO A 366 9.47 14.16 -13.35
C PRO A 366 10.21 15.45 -13.71
N SER A 367 9.51 16.51 -14.06
CA SER A 367 10.15 17.82 -14.28
C SER A 367 10.46 18.53 -12.96
N GLU A 368 9.59 18.28 -11.97
CA GLU A 368 9.65 18.81 -10.62
C GLU A 368 10.83 18.21 -9.86
N ARG A 369 11.53 19.07 -9.13
CA ARG A 369 12.76 18.72 -8.39
C ARG A 369 12.49 18.25 -6.96
N ASP A 370 11.25 18.30 -6.49
CA ASP A 370 10.86 17.84 -5.16
C ASP A 370 10.72 16.30 -5.09
N PHE A 371 10.67 15.61 -6.24
CA PHE A 371 10.83 14.17 -6.36
C PHE A 371 12.30 13.74 -6.28
N HIS A 372 12.94 13.96 -5.13
CA HIS A 372 14.38 13.76 -4.93
C HIS A 372 14.89 12.34 -5.25
N VAL A 373 14.04 11.32 -5.14
CA VAL A 373 14.43 9.93 -5.45
C VAL A 373 14.78 9.74 -6.94
N TRP A 374 14.33 10.64 -7.83
CA TRP A 374 14.69 10.64 -9.26
C TRP A 374 16.01 11.35 -9.56
N ASP A 375 16.63 12.04 -8.60
CA ASP A 375 17.89 12.74 -8.84
C ASP A 375 19.03 11.80 -9.25
N GLN A 376 18.93 10.52 -8.87
CA GLN A 376 19.82 9.45 -9.36
C GLN A 376 19.77 9.23 -10.88
N PHE A 377 18.71 9.68 -11.56
CA PHE A 377 18.55 9.60 -13.01
C PHE A 377 18.85 10.91 -13.72
N ARG A 378 19.54 11.83 -13.04
CA ARG A 378 19.91 13.13 -13.57
C ARG A 378 21.42 13.31 -13.54
N ARG A 379 21.93 14.05 -14.53
CA ARG A 379 23.29 14.58 -14.52
C ARG A 379 23.37 15.77 -13.55
N SER A 380 24.59 16.23 -13.30
CA SER A 380 24.85 17.40 -12.45
C SER A 380 24.23 18.71 -12.97
N ASP A 381 24.00 18.82 -14.28
CA ASP A 381 23.27 19.95 -14.89
C ASP A 381 21.73 19.79 -14.79
N GLY A 382 21.27 18.68 -14.20
CA GLY A 382 19.87 18.36 -14.00
C GLY A 382 19.16 17.75 -15.21
N THR A 383 19.85 17.52 -16.33
CA THR A 383 19.32 16.79 -17.50
C THR A 383 19.19 15.30 -17.20
N ALA A 384 18.21 14.63 -17.81
CA ALA A 384 18.01 13.19 -17.59
C ALA A 384 19.16 12.36 -18.20
N ILE A 385 19.60 11.34 -17.48
CA ILE A 385 20.66 10.42 -17.93
C ILE A 385 20.15 9.60 -19.14
N TYR A 386 18.93 9.08 -19.04
CA TYR A 386 18.28 8.25 -20.05
C TYR A 386 17.32 9.06 -20.95
N PRO A 387 16.97 8.55 -22.15
CA PRO A 387 15.85 9.10 -22.93
C PRO A 387 14.58 9.24 -22.08
N GLN A 388 13.73 10.22 -22.36
CA GLN A 388 12.49 10.42 -21.60
C GLN A 388 11.28 10.30 -22.52
N ARG A 389 10.18 9.77 -21.98
CA ARG A 389 8.91 9.70 -22.70
C ARG A 389 8.23 11.07 -22.70
N PRO A 390 7.49 11.41 -23.77
CA PRO A 390 6.83 12.72 -23.86
C PRO A 390 5.70 12.89 -22.84
N LEU A 391 5.07 11.79 -22.40
CA LEU A 391 4.02 11.77 -21.39
C LEU A 391 4.53 11.10 -20.12
N LEU A 392 4.35 11.80 -18.99
CA LEU A 392 4.48 11.17 -17.67
C LEU A 392 3.17 10.47 -17.35
N VAL A 393 3.18 9.13 -17.36
CA VAL A 393 1.96 8.32 -17.18
C VAL A 393 1.46 8.37 -15.75
N GLY A 394 2.37 8.44 -14.77
CA GLY A 394 1.98 8.46 -13.36
C GLY A 394 1.02 9.61 -13.03
N PRO A 395 1.36 10.87 -13.36
CA PRO A 395 0.47 12.00 -13.14
C PRO A 395 -0.92 11.83 -13.77
N VAL A 396 -1.03 11.20 -14.95
CA VAL A 396 -2.33 10.92 -15.60
C VAL A 396 -3.17 9.95 -14.76
N ILE A 397 -2.57 8.87 -14.26
CA ILE A 397 -3.27 7.89 -13.41
C ILE A 397 -3.65 8.53 -12.07
N GLY A 398 -2.73 9.27 -11.45
CA GLY A 398 -2.97 10.00 -10.21
C GLY A 398 -4.08 11.06 -10.35
N ASP A 399 -4.15 11.75 -11.48
CA ASP A 399 -5.22 12.71 -11.80
C ASP A 399 -6.59 12.01 -11.87
N GLY A 400 -6.66 10.86 -12.52
CA GLY A 400 -7.88 10.05 -12.58
C GLY A 400 -8.37 9.56 -11.21
N ALA A 401 -7.46 9.08 -10.36
CA ALA A 401 -7.81 8.62 -9.01
C ALA A 401 -8.25 9.78 -8.09
N SER A 402 -7.57 10.93 -8.21
CA SER A 402 -7.83 12.12 -7.39
C SER A 402 -8.99 12.99 -7.90
N GLY A 403 -9.41 12.82 -9.16
CA GLY A 403 -10.40 13.67 -9.82
C GLY A 403 -9.89 15.10 -10.04
N GLY A 404 -8.64 15.26 -10.45
CA GLY A 404 -8.02 16.57 -10.69
C GLY A 404 -7.18 17.12 -9.53
N GLY A 405 -6.85 16.32 -8.52
CA GLY A 405 -6.09 16.75 -7.35
C GLY A 405 -4.64 17.08 -7.69
N GLN A 406 -4.20 18.29 -7.34
CA GLN A 406 -2.88 18.81 -7.73
C GLN A 406 -1.78 18.60 -6.67
N PHE A 407 -2.14 18.15 -5.46
CA PHE A 407 -1.20 17.92 -4.35
C PHE A 407 -0.35 19.17 -4.04
N THR A 408 -1.00 20.32 -3.94
CA THR A 408 -0.38 21.62 -3.70
C THR A 408 0.03 21.85 -2.25
N GLY A 409 -0.50 21.04 -1.32
CA GLY A 409 -0.38 21.24 0.11
C GLY A 409 -1.28 22.37 0.67
N ARG A 410 -2.12 22.99 -0.17
CA ARG A 410 -3.03 24.08 0.22
C ARG A 410 -4.41 23.51 0.55
N PHE A 411 -4.74 23.47 1.83
CA PHE A 411 -6.06 23.05 2.30
C PHE A 411 -6.56 23.90 3.47
N ALA A 412 -7.86 23.82 3.73
CA ALA A 412 -8.50 24.32 4.95
C ALA A 412 -8.72 23.18 5.95
N GLY A 413 -8.79 23.47 7.25
CA GLY A 413 -8.97 22.44 8.28
C GLY A 413 -7.66 21.80 8.75
N ARG A 414 -7.74 20.57 9.25
CA ARG A 414 -6.61 19.84 9.85
C ARG A 414 -6.40 18.48 9.21
N MET A 415 -5.17 18.00 9.15
CA MET A 415 -4.83 16.71 8.55
C MET A 415 -3.83 15.95 9.40
N ILE A 416 -4.06 14.64 9.55
CA ILE A 416 -3.08 13.70 10.10
C ILE A 416 -2.82 12.64 9.02
N VAL A 417 -1.61 12.63 8.47
CA VAL A 417 -1.19 11.64 7.47
C VAL A 417 -0.53 10.45 8.16
N ILE A 418 -0.83 9.23 7.71
CA ILE A 418 -0.20 8.00 8.23
C ILE A 418 0.62 7.33 7.13
N GLY A 419 1.93 7.20 7.34
CA GLY A 419 2.84 6.43 6.47
C GLY A 419 3.27 5.12 7.15
N ASN A 420 3.43 4.06 6.37
CA ASN A 420 3.83 2.73 6.85
C ASN A 420 5.27 2.42 6.38
N LEU A 421 6.17 2.06 7.30
CA LEU A 421 7.59 1.89 6.95
C LEU A 421 7.95 0.58 6.24
N LEU A 422 7.05 -0.41 6.23
CA LEU A 422 7.19 -1.67 5.48
C LEU A 422 6.23 -1.75 4.29
N ASP A 423 5.72 -0.60 3.84
CA ASP A 423 4.86 -0.56 2.68
C ASP A 423 5.69 -0.66 1.39
N LEU A 424 5.35 -1.64 0.55
CA LEU A 424 6.02 -1.95 -0.71
C LEU A 424 5.20 -1.49 -1.93
N ASP A 425 3.95 -1.06 -1.73
CA ASP A 425 3.05 -0.59 -2.78
C ASP A 425 2.94 0.95 -2.74
N ALA A 426 3.04 1.57 -1.55
CA ALA A 426 3.13 3.01 -1.33
C ALA A 426 4.40 3.33 -0.53
N PHE A 427 5.42 3.90 -1.16
CA PHE A 427 6.72 4.02 -0.53
C PHE A 427 6.71 5.02 0.64
N PRO A 428 7.47 4.77 1.72
CA PRO A 428 7.41 5.61 2.92
C PRO A 428 7.71 7.10 2.69
N TRP A 429 8.55 7.43 1.70
CA TRP A 429 8.91 8.82 1.40
C TRP A 429 7.76 9.62 0.76
N ASP A 430 6.73 8.96 0.22
CA ASP A 430 5.54 9.61 -0.37
C ASP A 430 4.87 10.55 0.66
N GLY A 431 4.88 10.15 1.93
CA GLY A 431 4.37 10.97 3.04
C GLY A 431 5.22 12.21 3.33
N ASP A 432 6.54 12.10 3.26
CA ASP A 432 7.44 13.24 3.43
C ASP A 432 7.29 14.23 2.28
N TRP A 433 7.25 13.74 1.04
CA TRP A 433 7.06 14.58 -0.15
C TRP A 433 5.82 15.46 -0.01
N TYR A 434 4.68 14.89 0.41
CA TYR A 434 3.48 15.67 0.63
C TYR A 434 3.62 16.61 1.83
N ALA A 435 4.24 16.17 2.94
CA ALA A 435 4.50 17.01 4.10
C ALA A 435 5.36 18.25 3.75
N GLN A 436 6.39 18.12 2.90
CA GLN A 436 7.19 19.26 2.44
C GLN A 436 6.38 20.25 1.61
N ARG A 437 5.48 19.77 0.75
CA ARG A 437 4.56 20.64 0.01
C ARG A 437 3.61 21.38 0.94
N VAL A 438 3.00 20.69 1.90
CA VAL A 438 2.13 21.30 2.92
C VAL A 438 2.91 22.33 3.75
N LYS A 439 4.14 22.02 4.16
CA LYS A 439 4.99 22.93 4.91
C LYS A 439 5.29 24.21 4.13
N THR A 440 5.62 24.07 2.84
CA THR A 440 5.85 25.19 1.93
C THR A 440 4.58 26.02 1.75
N ALA A 441 3.43 25.37 1.55
CA ALA A 441 2.15 26.03 1.31
C ALA A 441 1.55 26.74 2.53
N LEU A 442 1.69 26.15 3.72
CA LEU A 442 1.07 26.66 4.95
C LEU A 442 2.00 27.53 5.79
N GLY A 443 3.32 27.42 5.60
CA GLY A 443 4.33 28.18 6.34
C GLY A 443 4.15 28.03 7.85
N PRO A 444 4.02 29.14 8.63
CA PRO A 444 3.83 29.09 10.08
C PRO A 444 2.60 28.29 10.55
N ARG A 445 1.61 28.04 9.67
CA ARG A 445 0.42 27.26 10.01
C ARG A 445 0.64 25.75 9.95
N PHE A 446 1.76 25.28 9.40
CA PHE A 446 2.04 23.85 9.22
C PHE A 446 1.79 23.04 10.50
N GLU A 447 2.42 23.43 11.61
CA GLU A 447 2.30 22.71 12.90
C GLU A 447 0.92 22.84 13.56
N ASN A 448 0.06 23.75 13.10
CA ASN A 448 -1.30 23.91 13.62
C ASN A 448 -2.37 23.23 12.74
N ASN A 449 -1.97 22.69 11.59
CA ASN A 449 -2.87 22.15 10.59
C ASN A 449 -2.47 20.76 10.07
N PHE A 450 -1.23 20.32 10.26
CA PHE A 450 -0.73 19.07 9.69
C PHE A 450 0.09 18.23 10.68
N ARG A 451 -0.06 16.91 10.58
CA ARG A 451 0.81 15.90 11.22
C ARG A 451 1.15 14.80 10.22
N LEU A 452 2.37 14.27 10.31
CA LEU A 452 2.76 13.02 9.64
C LEU A 452 3.20 12.00 10.70
N TRP A 453 2.51 10.86 10.75
CA TRP A 453 2.84 9.77 11.66
C TRP A 453 3.33 8.56 10.88
N TYR A 454 4.49 8.03 11.28
CA TYR A 454 5.01 6.79 10.71
C TYR A 454 4.71 5.61 11.62
N ASN A 455 4.32 4.50 11.00
CA ASN A 455 4.05 3.23 11.65
C ASN A 455 5.12 2.21 11.25
N GLU A 456 5.93 1.75 12.21
CA GLU A 456 6.86 0.65 12.01
C GLU A 456 6.10 -0.68 11.88
N ASN A 457 6.70 -1.61 11.13
CA ASN A 457 6.19 -2.97 10.97
C ASN A 457 4.76 -3.06 10.40
N ALA A 458 4.25 -2.02 9.75
CA ALA A 458 2.99 -2.08 9.00
C ALA A 458 3.26 -1.96 7.49
N ASN A 459 2.40 -2.58 6.69
CA ASN A 459 2.49 -2.60 5.23
C ASN A 459 1.22 -2.02 4.57
N HIS A 460 1.07 -2.21 3.25
CA HIS A 460 -0.05 -1.70 2.47
C HIS A 460 -1.41 -2.29 2.86
N ALA A 461 -1.47 -3.60 3.10
CA ALA A 461 -2.73 -4.34 3.22
C ALA A 461 -3.12 -4.69 4.67
N ASP A 462 -2.74 -3.88 5.65
CA ASP A 462 -3.10 -4.06 7.08
C ASP A 462 -2.67 -5.42 7.67
N GLY A 463 -1.53 -5.95 7.22
CA GLY A 463 -1.09 -7.29 7.61
C GLY A 463 -1.83 -8.45 6.94
N SER A 464 -2.79 -8.17 6.05
CA SER A 464 -3.50 -9.17 5.22
C SER A 464 -2.69 -9.67 4.03
N VAL A 465 -1.45 -9.21 3.83
CA VAL A 465 -0.55 -9.83 2.85
C VAL A 465 -0.21 -11.23 3.36
N ILE A 466 -0.94 -12.19 2.80
CA ILE A 466 -0.73 -13.61 2.95
C ILE A 466 0.54 -13.95 2.17
N ILE A 467 1.65 -14.13 2.86
CA ILE A 467 2.81 -14.82 2.29
C ILE A 467 2.57 -16.30 2.53
N SER A 468 2.49 -17.11 1.47
CA SER A 468 2.38 -18.58 1.56
C SER A 468 1.19 -19.15 2.34
N GLY A 469 0.01 -18.50 2.32
CA GLY A 469 -1.22 -19.05 2.91
C GLY A 469 -1.38 -18.89 4.43
N LYS A 470 -0.53 -18.12 5.13
CA LYS A 470 -0.62 -17.87 6.60
C LYS A 470 -0.62 -16.37 6.93
N SER A 471 -1.32 -15.98 8.01
CA SER A 471 -1.27 -14.61 8.58
C SER A 471 0.14 -14.31 9.11
N ASN A 472 0.62 -13.09 8.87
CA ASN A 472 1.99 -12.67 9.16
C ASN A 472 2.10 -11.74 10.41
N ASP A 473 1.21 -11.93 11.39
CA ASP A 473 1.10 -11.11 12.61
C ASP A 473 2.37 -11.08 13.50
N VAL A 474 3.36 -11.91 13.16
CA VAL A 474 4.68 -12.01 13.81
C VAL A 474 5.73 -11.10 13.16
N VAL A 475 5.50 -10.61 11.94
CA VAL A 475 6.36 -9.67 11.21
C VAL A 475 5.66 -8.32 11.06
N LEU A 476 4.34 -8.35 10.86
CA LEU A 476 3.53 -7.19 10.59
C LEU A 476 2.57 -6.86 11.74
N VAL A 477 2.25 -5.57 11.88
CA VAL A 477 1.20 -5.06 12.75
C VAL A 477 0.13 -4.37 11.92
N SER A 478 -1.12 -4.51 12.35
CA SER A 478 -2.24 -3.77 11.77
C SER A 478 -2.06 -2.26 11.99
N TYR A 479 -2.32 -1.46 10.96
CA TYR A 479 -2.36 0.00 11.01
C TYR A 479 -3.75 0.53 11.44
N VAL A 480 -4.78 -0.31 11.54
CA VAL A 480 -6.15 0.13 11.91
C VAL A 480 -6.17 0.85 13.26
N GLY A 481 -5.38 0.39 14.23
CA GLY A 481 -5.30 1.03 15.55
C GLY A 481 -4.78 2.47 15.51
N ILE A 482 -3.74 2.74 14.70
CA ILE A 482 -3.21 4.11 14.53
C ILE A 482 -4.18 4.99 13.74
N LEU A 483 -4.88 4.43 12.74
CA LEU A 483 -5.92 5.13 11.98
C LEU A 483 -7.10 5.56 12.88
N GLN A 484 -7.61 4.64 13.69
CA GLN A 484 -8.70 4.94 14.64
C GLN A 484 -8.28 6.00 15.66
N GLN A 485 -7.06 5.94 16.18
CA GLN A 485 -6.56 6.98 17.09
C GLN A 485 -6.36 8.33 16.37
N ALA A 486 -5.93 8.33 15.10
CA ALA A 486 -5.82 9.55 14.32
C ALA A 486 -7.18 10.23 14.09
N LEU A 487 -8.24 9.47 13.79
CA LEU A 487 -9.60 10.03 13.67
C LEU A 487 -10.10 10.65 14.99
N ARG A 488 -9.80 10.03 16.14
CA ARG A 488 -10.11 10.57 17.47
C ARG A 488 -9.32 11.83 17.79
N ASP A 489 -8.02 11.82 17.51
CA ASP A 489 -7.17 12.95 17.80
C ASP A 489 -7.48 14.12 16.86
N LEU A 490 -7.80 13.85 15.60
CA LEU A 490 -8.26 14.84 14.64
C LEU A 490 -9.59 15.46 15.06
N SER A 491 -10.56 14.65 15.53
CA SER A 491 -11.84 15.19 16.00
C SER A 491 -11.66 16.09 17.20
N HIS A 492 -10.87 15.69 18.20
CA HIS A 492 -10.54 16.55 19.34
C HIS A 492 -9.76 17.81 18.94
N TRP A 493 -8.88 17.72 17.94
CA TRP A 493 -8.14 18.88 17.45
C TRP A 493 -9.05 19.90 16.79
N VAL A 494 -9.96 19.41 15.93
CA VAL A 494 -10.96 20.22 15.24
C VAL A 494 -11.98 20.83 16.21
N GLU A 495 -12.62 20.00 17.02
CA GLU A 495 -13.79 20.38 17.82
C GLU A 495 -13.43 21.10 19.12
N ALA A 496 -12.31 20.74 19.74
CA ALA A 496 -11.93 21.21 21.07
C ALA A 496 -10.57 21.92 21.11
N GLY A 497 -9.92 22.11 19.96
CA GLY A 497 -8.61 22.76 19.88
C GLY A 497 -7.48 21.99 20.55
N LYS A 498 -7.67 20.69 20.86
CA LYS A 498 -6.67 19.85 21.54
C LYS A 498 -5.72 19.24 20.51
N PRO A 499 -4.47 19.71 20.40
CA PRO A 499 -3.58 19.23 19.35
C PRO A 499 -3.25 17.74 19.53
N PRO A 500 -3.10 16.99 18.43
CA PRO A 500 -2.63 15.62 18.45
C PRO A 500 -1.13 15.58 18.79
N SER A 501 -0.59 14.37 19.00
CA SER A 501 0.86 14.19 19.13
C SER A 501 1.61 14.76 17.91
N PRO A 502 2.81 15.35 18.10
CA PRO A 502 3.55 15.96 17.00
C PRO A 502 3.90 14.94 15.91
N THR A 503 4.27 15.45 14.74
CA THR A 503 4.82 14.66 13.63
C THR A 503 5.92 13.72 14.14
N THR A 504 5.95 12.49 13.62
CA THR A 504 7.05 11.56 13.92
C THR A 504 8.35 12.22 13.52
N ARG A 505 9.40 12.12 14.33
CA ARG A 505 10.72 12.63 13.96
C ARG A 505 11.41 11.63 13.06
N TYR A 506 11.76 12.06 11.85
CA TYR A 506 12.42 11.24 10.85
C TYR A 506 13.46 12.04 10.07
N ASN A 507 14.33 11.31 9.38
CA ASN A 507 15.21 11.80 8.33
C ASN A 507 14.93 11.04 7.03
N ILE A 508 15.13 11.68 5.88
CA ILE A 508 15.16 11.00 4.59
C ILE A 508 16.62 10.75 4.21
N ALA A 509 16.97 9.49 3.99
CA ALA A 509 18.29 9.09 3.53
C ALA A 509 18.14 8.12 2.36
N ASN A 510 18.57 8.53 1.15
CA ASN A 510 18.53 7.69 -0.05
C ASN A 510 17.16 7.01 -0.29
N GLY A 511 16.08 7.81 -0.32
CA GLY A 511 14.71 7.30 -0.50
C GLY A 511 14.12 6.53 0.69
N GLN A 512 14.86 6.39 1.79
CA GLN A 512 14.43 5.69 3.00
C GLN A 512 14.03 6.67 4.10
N VAL A 513 12.97 6.33 4.83
CA VAL A 513 12.53 7.07 6.02
C VAL A 513 13.15 6.43 7.26
N GLU A 514 14.04 7.16 7.93
CA GLU A 514 14.69 6.74 9.16
C GLU A 514 14.06 7.45 10.36
N ILE A 515 13.42 6.70 11.26
CA ILE A 515 12.76 7.29 12.44
C ILE A 515 13.66 7.23 13.68
N ALA A 516 13.48 8.20 14.58
CA ALA A 516 14.17 8.21 15.87
C ALA A 516 13.73 7.01 16.75
N ARG A 517 14.70 6.29 17.34
CA ARG A 517 14.44 5.16 18.25
C ARG A 517 14.15 5.56 19.70
N ALA A 518 14.59 6.74 20.14
CA ALA A 518 14.49 7.17 21.54
C ALA A 518 13.11 7.76 21.88
N GLY A 519 12.45 7.20 22.90
CA GLY A 519 11.06 7.42 23.33
C GLY A 519 10.53 8.85 23.20
N ALA A 520 10.70 9.69 24.22
CA ALA A 520 10.03 11.00 24.31
C ALA A 520 10.27 11.95 23.11
N LEU A 521 11.36 11.76 22.37
CA LEU A 521 11.69 12.58 21.19
C LEU A 521 11.10 12.03 19.89
N ARG A 522 10.61 10.78 19.86
CA ARG A 522 10.15 10.09 18.65
C ARG A 522 8.98 10.77 17.94
N GLY A 523 8.12 11.49 18.67
CA GLY A 523 6.85 11.98 18.14
C GLY A 523 5.92 10.83 17.74
N GLY A 524 4.87 11.12 16.97
CA GLY A 524 3.88 10.11 16.60
C GLY A 524 3.22 9.45 17.82
N ILE A 525 2.64 8.26 17.60
CA ILE A 525 1.85 7.57 18.64
C ILE A 525 2.16 6.08 18.77
N GLN A 526 3.19 5.58 18.09
CA GLN A 526 3.57 4.17 18.15
C GLN A 526 4.76 3.98 19.10
N ALA A 527 4.61 3.07 20.07
CA ALA A 527 5.71 2.66 20.94
C ALA A 527 6.88 2.03 20.15
N SER A 528 8.10 2.26 20.59
CA SER A 528 9.28 1.53 20.10
C SER A 528 9.47 0.23 20.89
N VAL A 529 9.89 -0.84 20.21
CA VAL A 529 10.20 -2.14 20.82
C VAL A 529 11.60 -2.55 20.35
N ASP A 530 12.49 -2.87 21.29
CA ASP A 530 13.82 -3.41 21.01
C ASP A 530 14.05 -4.71 21.78
N LEU A 531 14.04 -5.83 21.06
CA LEU A 531 14.20 -7.17 21.62
C LEU A 531 15.64 -7.66 21.43
N THR A 532 16.31 -7.99 22.53
CA THR A 532 17.71 -8.47 22.52
C THR A 532 17.94 -9.63 23.49
N THR A 533 19.06 -10.31 23.33
CA THR A 533 19.61 -11.29 24.28
C THR A 533 21.07 -10.93 24.55
N ALA A 534 21.42 -10.65 25.81
CA ALA A 534 22.72 -10.09 26.18
C ALA A 534 23.17 -8.89 25.30
N GLY A 535 22.22 -8.03 24.92
CA GLY A 535 22.46 -6.87 24.05
C GLY A 535 22.63 -7.18 22.55
N LYS A 536 22.46 -8.44 22.13
CA LYS A 536 22.62 -8.90 20.74
C LYS A 536 21.27 -9.26 20.11
N LYS A 537 21.22 -9.23 18.77
CA LYS A 537 20.10 -9.70 17.95
C LYS A 537 20.18 -11.18 17.54
N VAL A 538 21.28 -11.85 17.88
CA VAL A 538 21.50 -13.28 17.61
C VAL A 538 22.19 -13.95 18.80
N VAL A 539 21.82 -15.21 19.05
CA VAL A 539 22.50 -16.09 19.99
C VAL A 539 22.52 -17.53 19.45
N HIS A 540 23.61 -18.24 19.72
CA HIS A 540 23.76 -19.67 19.45
C HIS A 540 23.73 -20.41 20.78
N VAL A 541 22.90 -21.44 20.90
CA VAL A 541 22.74 -22.22 22.13
C VAL A 541 22.58 -23.70 21.82
N ARG A 542 22.87 -24.56 22.79
CA ARG A 542 22.56 -26.00 22.67
C ARG A 542 21.08 -26.27 22.87
N SER A 543 20.59 -27.37 22.31
CA SER A 543 19.24 -27.86 22.61
C SER A 543 18.96 -27.91 24.13
N GLY A 544 17.83 -27.32 24.54
CA GLY A 544 17.37 -27.23 25.92
C GLY A 544 17.97 -26.10 26.77
N GLU A 545 19.01 -25.42 26.27
CA GLU A 545 19.67 -24.31 26.98
C GLU A 545 18.73 -23.09 27.10
N PRO A 546 18.64 -22.44 28.28
CA PRO A 546 17.77 -21.29 28.48
C PRO A 546 18.34 -20.02 27.85
N VAL A 547 17.51 -19.32 27.07
CA VAL A 547 17.83 -17.99 26.53
C VAL A 547 16.99 -16.93 27.24
N THR A 548 17.65 -15.93 27.83
CA THR A 548 16.96 -14.77 28.43
C THR A 548 16.77 -13.67 27.41
N LEU A 549 15.53 -13.49 26.97
CA LEU A 549 15.11 -12.39 26.12
C LEU A 549 14.86 -11.14 26.96
N THR A 550 15.33 -9.98 26.50
CA THR A 550 15.13 -8.67 27.11
C THR A 550 14.53 -7.72 26.10
N GLY A 551 13.29 -7.30 26.33
CA GLY A 551 12.60 -6.30 25.54
C GLY A 551 12.67 -4.93 26.21
N LYS A 552 13.18 -3.93 25.51
CA LYS A 552 13.07 -2.51 25.89
C LYS A 552 11.87 -1.91 25.18
N ILE A 553 11.01 -1.25 25.94
CA ILE A 553 9.79 -0.61 25.46
C ILE A 553 9.93 0.88 25.76
N SER A 554 9.91 1.70 24.72
CA SER A 554 9.97 3.16 24.87
C SER A 554 8.71 3.82 24.31
N LEU A 555 8.15 4.74 25.07
CA LEU A 555 6.87 5.38 24.82
C LEU A 555 7.08 6.84 24.35
N PRO A 556 6.52 7.23 23.19
CA PRO A 556 6.42 8.63 22.82
C PRO A 556 5.62 9.42 23.86
N ALA A 557 5.89 10.72 23.96
CA ALA A 557 5.05 11.61 24.75
C ALA A 557 3.58 11.53 24.28
N ASN A 558 2.64 11.58 25.22
CA ASN A 558 1.20 11.51 24.96
C ASN A 558 0.69 10.21 24.32
N VAL A 559 1.49 9.13 24.26
CA VAL A 559 1.06 7.85 23.65
C VAL A 559 -0.10 7.16 24.39
N GLY A 560 -0.29 7.47 25.67
CA GLY A 560 -1.24 6.77 26.54
C GLY A 560 -0.55 5.67 27.33
N LYS A 561 -1.24 4.55 27.55
CA LYS A 561 -0.74 3.44 28.37
C LYS A 561 -0.50 2.18 27.55
N VAL A 562 0.48 1.39 27.96
CA VAL A 562 0.61 0.01 27.46
C VAL A 562 -0.52 -0.81 28.04
N VAL A 563 -1.30 -1.46 27.17
CA VAL A 563 -2.44 -2.30 27.54
C VAL A 563 -2.19 -3.80 27.31
N ALA A 564 -1.17 -4.15 26.51
CA ALA A 564 -0.73 -5.52 26.35
C ALA A 564 0.76 -5.60 26.04
N VAL A 565 1.40 -6.60 26.65
CA VAL A 565 2.74 -7.09 26.29
C VAL A 565 2.61 -8.57 26.02
N GLU A 566 2.94 -8.98 24.81
CA GLU A 566 2.70 -10.31 24.28
C GLU A 566 3.97 -10.90 23.68
N TRP A 567 4.11 -12.21 23.81
CA TRP A 567 5.27 -12.95 23.36
C TRP A 567 4.86 -14.10 22.46
N SER A 568 5.50 -14.23 21.30
CA SER A 568 5.51 -15.49 20.56
C SER A 568 6.87 -16.16 20.69
N ALA A 569 6.88 -17.47 20.90
CA ALA A 569 8.11 -18.25 21.03
C ALA A 569 8.77 -18.52 19.67
N THR A 570 8.03 -18.46 18.57
CA THR A 570 8.51 -18.72 17.21
C THR A 570 7.90 -17.71 16.24
N SER A 571 8.39 -17.65 14.99
CA SER A 571 7.76 -16.86 13.93
C SER A 571 6.44 -17.45 13.41
N GLU A 572 5.94 -18.53 14.00
CA GLU A 572 4.69 -19.19 13.57
C GLU A 572 3.73 -19.47 14.75
N GLY A 573 4.17 -19.19 15.97
CA GLY A 573 3.41 -19.50 17.18
C GLY A 573 2.43 -18.39 17.56
N PRO A 574 1.34 -18.73 18.31
CA PRO A 574 0.42 -17.73 18.82
C PRO A 574 1.10 -16.80 19.83
N PHE A 575 0.60 -15.57 19.92
CA PHE A 575 1.00 -14.63 20.95
C PHE A 575 0.38 -15.01 22.31
N ALA A 576 1.23 -15.06 23.35
CA ALA A 576 0.82 -15.24 24.73
C ALA A 576 1.07 -13.95 25.53
N ARG A 577 0.09 -13.51 26.31
CA ARG A 577 0.26 -12.35 27.21
C ARG A 577 1.34 -12.63 28.27
N SER A 578 2.12 -11.61 28.61
CA SER A 578 3.27 -11.68 29.54
C SER A 578 2.91 -12.01 31.00
N GLY A 579 1.62 -12.00 31.37
CA GLY A 579 1.17 -12.24 32.75
C GLY A 579 1.52 -11.13 33.75
N LEU A 580 2.08 -10.01 33.28
CA LEU A 580 2.39 -8.85 34.11
C LEU A 580 1.10 -8.28 34.74
N LYS A 581 1.04 -8.24 36.07
CA LYS A 581 -0.11 -7.70 36.82
C LYS A 581 -0.24 -6.18 36.68
N HIS A 582 0.90 -5.50 36.54
CA HIS A 582 1.00 -4.05 36.39
C HIS A 582 1.95 -3.72 35.25
N LEU A 583 1.50 -2.86 34.34
CA LEU A 583 2.30 -2.34 33.24
C LEU A 583 2.73 -0.90 33.62
N PRO A 584 4.04 -0.60 33.66
CA PRO A 584 4.52 0.72 34.04
C PRO A 584 4.01 1.84 33.14
N ASP A 585 3.87 3.02 33.72
CA ASP A 585 3.78 4.26 32.95
C ASP A 585 5.20 4.64 32.48
N GLY A 586 5.36 5.01 31.21
CA GLY A 586 6.66 5.39 30.64
C GLY A 586 7.48 4.22 30.08
N ASP A 587 8.79 4.43 29.94
CA ASP A 587 9.72 3.45 29.38
C ASP A 587 10.02 2.33 30.39
N PHE A 588 10.05 1.07 29.94
CA PHE A 588 10.36 -0.07 30.82
C PHE A 588 10.96 -1.25 30.06
N GLN A 589 11.43 -2.24 30.83
CA GLN A 589 11.96 -3.49 30.30
C GLN A 589 11.11 -4.68 30.74
N VAL A 590 11.02 -5.66 29.85
CA VAL A 590 10.39 -6.96 30.11
C VAL A 590 11.37 -8.07 29.78
N ARG A 591 11.30 -9.17 30.53
CA ARG A 591 12.17 -10.33 30.33
C ARG A 591 11.33 -11.59 30.17
N LYS A 592 11.80 -12.49 29.31
CA LYS A 592 11.23 -13.83 29.15
C LYS A 592 12.35 -14.84 28.92
N VAL A 593 12.28 -15.98 29.60
CA VAL A 593 13.18 -17.10 29.34
C VAL A 593 12.49 -18.05 28.36
N VAL A 594 13.18 -18.43 27.30
CA VAL A 594 12.72 -19.43 26.33
C VAL A 594 13.69 -20.60 26.27
N ARG A 595 13.19 -21.78 25.88
CA ARG A 595 13.97 -23.00 25.67
C ARG A 595 13.47 -23.66 24.40
N TYR A 596 14.40 -24.13 23.57
CA TYR A 596 14.12 -24.84 22.33
C TYR A 596 14.83 -26.17 22.38
N THR A 597 14.10 -27.27 22.19
CA THR A 597 14.63 -28.65 22.31
C THR A 597 14.95 -29.30 20.97
N THR A 598 14.59 -28.64 19.86
CA THR A 598 14.84 -29.12 18.51
C THR A 598 15.86 -28.20 17.86
N PRO A 599 16.91 -28.74 17.20
CA PRO A 599 17.84 -27.94 16.41
C PRO A 599 17.11 -27.13 15.32
N GLY A 600 17.55 -25.90 15.08
CA GLY A 600 16.93 -25.01 14.11
C GLY A 600 17.10 -23.54 14.44
N THR A 601 16.52 -22.68 13.59
CA THR A 601 16.53 -21.24 13.76
C THR A 601 15.15 -20.75 14.18
N TYR A 602 15.08 -20.03 15.29
CA TYR A 602 13.85 -19.51 15.87
C TYR A 602 13.89 -17.98 15.92
N TYR A 603 12.72 -17.37 15.70
CA TYR A 603 12.53 -15.94 15.81
C TYR A 603 11.48 -15.62 16.88
N PRO A 604 11.84 -15.60 18.18
CA PRO A 604 10.93 -15.12 19.20
C PRO A 604 10.54 -13.66 18.94
N VAL A 605 9.28 -13.34 19.23
CA VAL A 605 8.69 -12.02 18.96
C VAL A 605 8.16 -11.42 20.25
N LEU A 606 8.45 -10.14 20.45
CA LEU A 606 7.82 -9.30 21.46
C LEU A 606 6.88 -8.32 20.75
N ARG A 607 5.60 -8.33 21.12
CA ARG A 607 4.61 -7.36 20.64
C ARG A 607 4.08 -6.54 21.80
N VAL A 608 3.95 -5.24 21.56
CA VAL A 608 3.45 -4.27 22.53
C VAL A 608 2.26 -3.55 21.93
N THR A 609 1.21 -3.38 22.72
CA THR A 609 0.02 -2.61 22.34
C THR A 609 -0.17 -1.45 23.29
N THR A 610 -0.28 -0.25 22.74
CA THR A 610 -0.63 0.98 23.46
C THR A 610 -2.06 1.42 23.11
N GLN A 611 -2.74 2.02 24.08
CA GLN A 611 -4.08 2.58 23.92
C GLN A 611 -4.16 3.89 24.73
N ARG A 612 -4.68 4.96 24.13
CA ARG A 612 -4.61 6.33 24.67
C ARG A 612 -5.18 6.48 26.08
N GLN A 613 -6.32 5.85 26.36
CA GLN A 613 -7.04 5.86 27.63
C GLN A 613 -6.63 4.72 28.58
N GLY A 614 -5.76 3.80 28.14
CA GLY A 614 -5.39 2.60 28.89
C GLY A 614 -6.51 1.56 29.04
N ASN A 615 -7.54 1.61 28.18
CA ASN A 615 -8.58 0.59 28.19
C ASN A 615 -8.08 -0.68 27.50
N ALA A 616 -7.81 -1.73 28.26
CA ALA A 616 -7.34 -3.01 27.71
C ALA A 616 -8.45 -3.89 27.12
N GLN A 617 -9.72 -3.50 27.29
CA GLN A 617 -10.89 -4.25 26.83
C GLN A 617 -11.51 -3.69 25.55
N THR A 618 -11.14 -2.47 25.14
CA THR A 618 -11.64 -1.92 23.86
C THR A 618 -10.99 -2.64 22.68
N PRO A 619 -11.75 -2.96 21.63
CA PRO A 619 -11.17 -3.46 20.38
C PRO A 619 -10.54 -2.33 19.54
N PHE A 620 -10.72 -1.06 19.91
CA PHE A 620 -10.37 0.09 19.08
C PHE A 620 -9.13 0.84 19.54
N ALA A 621 -8.50 1.54 18.60
CA ALA A 621 -7.33 2.38 18.82
C ALA A 621 -6.16 1.63 19.49
N LEU A 622 -6.02 0.34 19.16
CA LEU A 622 -4.94 -0.52 19.63
C LEU A 622 -3.70 -0.34 18.74
N VAL A 623 -2.84 0.60 19.11
CA VAL A 623 -1.60 0.88 18.36
C VAL A 623 -0.54 -0.14 18.74
N ARG A 624 -0.08 -0.93 17.78
CA ARG A 624 0.84 -2.05 18.01
C ARG A 624 2.22 -1.74 17.44
N ASN A 625 3.24 -2.33 18.04
CA ASN A 625 4.55 -2.51 17.43
C ASN A 625 5.15 -3.84 17.91
N LEU A 626 6.15 -4.34 17.19
CA LEU A 626 6.83 -5.58 17.53
C LEU A 626 8.33 -5.51 17.22
N ASP A 627 9.09 -6.41 17.83
CA ASP A 627 10.46 -6.68 17.43
C ASP A 627 10.83 -8.14 17.66
N ARG A 628 11.90 -8.57 16.98
CA ARG A 628 12.34 -9.96 16.88
C ARG A 628 13.86 -10.07 17.06
N LEU A 629 14.31 -11.26 17.44
CA LEU A 629 15.72 -11.63 17.40
C LEU A 629 15.87 -13.07 16.88
N ARG A 630 17.10 -13.50 16.57
CA ARG A 630 17.41 -14.84 16.08
C ARG A 630 18.00 -15.71 17.19
N VAL A 631 17.46 -16.90 17.38
CA VAL A 631 18.03 -17.94 18.25
C VAL A 631 18.37 -19.14 17.37
N VAL A 632 19.66 -19.48 17.29
CA VAL A 632 20.15 -20.65 16.57
C VAL A 632 20.42 -21.77 17.59
N VAL A 633 19.75 -22.90 17.41
CA VAL A 633 19.80 -24.04 18.33
C VAL A 633 20.55 -25.17 17.64
N GLN A 634 21.61 -25.65 18.29
CA GLN A 634 22.49 -26.71 17.80
C GLN A 634 22.36 -27.99 18.63
#